data_AF-A0A2P4Q5P3-F1
#
_entry.id   AF-A0A2P4Q5P3-F1
#
_cell.length_a   1.000
_cell.length_b   1.000
_cell.length_c   1.000
_cell.angle_alpha   90.00
_cell.angle_beta   90.00
_cell.angle_gamma   90.00
#
_symmetry.space_group_name_H-M   'P 1'
#
loop_
_entity.id
_entity.type
_entity.pdbx_description
1 polymer ?
#
loop_
_entity_poly.entity_id
_entity_poly.type
_entity_poly.pdbx_seq_one_letter_code
_entity_poly.pdbx_strand_id
1 'polypeptide(L)' 'YGVMPFVAPEVLRGKPYNQAADVYSFGMIMYHIATGRQPFANCAHDSILALNICNGIRPEINEQEAPKFYIDLMKNCWDP' A
#
# COMPACT_ATOMS: atom_id res chain seq x y z
N TYR A 1 -2.31 -8.03 14.93
CA TYR A 1 -1.66 -8.41 13.66
C TYR A 1 -2.26 -7.54 12.55
N GLY A 2 -1.62 -6.42 12.19
CA GLY A 2 -2.30 -5.39 11.38
C GLY A 2 -1.42 -4.46 10.55
N VAL A 3 -0.11 -4.74 10.45
CA VAL A 3 0.83 -3.89 9.70
C VAL A 3 1.19 -4.44 8.32
N MET A 4 0.81 -5.67 7.99
CA MET A 4 1.13 -6.31 6.70
C MET A 4 0.75 -5.46 5.48
N PRO A 5 -0.41 -4.78 5.43
CA PRO A 5 -0.76 -3.89 4.31
C PRO A 5 0.21 -2.74 4.06
N PHE A 6 1.00 -2.36 5.06
CA PHE A 6 1.98 -1.28 4.96
C PHE A 6 3.37 -1.78 4.55
N VAL A 7 3.61 -3.09 4.52
CA VAL A 7 4.92 -3.66 4.24
C VAL A 7 5.13 -3.78 2.73
N ALA A 8 6.25 -3.25 2.25
CA ALA A 8 6.60 -3.27 0.84
C ALA A 8 6.80 -4.68 0.28
N PRO A 9 6.46 -4.93 -1.00
CA PRO A 9 6.50 -6.25 -1.62
C PRO A 9 7.90 -6.90 -1.62
N GLU A 10 8.96 -6.11 -1.71
CA GLU A 10 10.34 -6.58 -1.62
C GLU A 10 10.68 -7.11 -0.23
N VAL A 11 10.19 -6.45 0.82
CA VAL A 11 10.38 -6.88 2.20
C VAL A 11 9.58 -8.15 2.48
N LEU A 12 8.34 -8.23 1.96
CA LEU A 12 7.52 -9.46 2.03
C LEU A 12 8.17 -10.65 1.32
N ARG A 13 8.96 -10.40 0.27
CA ARG A 13 9.76 -11.42 -0.45
C ARG A 13 11.08 -11.77 0.26
N GLY A 14 11.37 -11.18 1.42
CA GLY A 14 12.62 -11.39 2.15
C GLY A 14 13.84 -10.72 1.51
N LYS A 15 13.65 -9.75 0.60
CA LYS A 15 14.76 -8.94 0.09
C LYS A 15 15.20 -7.92 1.16
N PRO A 16 16.44 -7.40 1.06
CA PRO A 16 16.91 -6.36 1.97
C PRO A 16 16.01 -5.13 1.95
N TYR A 17 15.78 -4.57 3.14
CA TYR A 17 15.10 -3.29 3.30
C TYR A 17 15.88 -2.17 2.60
N ASN A 18 15.16 -1.26 1.96
CA ASN A 18 15.74 -0.09 1.31
C ASN A 18 14.78 1.10 1.44
N GLN A 19 15.20 2.26 0.94
CA GLN A 19 14.40 3.47 0.97
C GLN A 19 13.08 3.35 0.16
N ALA A 20 13.01 2.49 -0.86
CA ALA A 20 11.77 2.26 -1.60
C ALA A 20 10.69 1.62 -0.72
N ALA A 21 11.09 0.79 0.25
CA ALA A 21 10.17 0.21 1.22
C ALA A 21 9.53 1.26 2.14
N ASP A 22 10.30 2.29 2.55
CA ASP A 22 9.76 3.45 3.27
C ASP A 22 8.74 4.21 2.43
N VAL A 23 9.04 4.44 1.15
CA VAL A 23 8.16 5.18 0.22
C VAL A 23 6.85 4.41 -0.01
N TYR A 24 6.90 3.09 -0.16
CA TYR A 24 5.70 2.25 -0.23
C TYR A 24 4.83 2.39 1.02
N SER A 25 5.46 2.29 2.20
CA SER A 25 4.77 2.41 3.49
C SER A 25 4.11 3.78 3.62
N PHE A 26 4.80 4.83 3.16
CA PHE A 26 4.27 6.19 3.10
C PHE A 26 3.05 6.30 2.19
N GLY A 27 3.06 5.67 1.01
CA GLY A 27 1.89 5.59 0.14
C GLY A 27 0.69 4.95 0.86
N MET A 28 0.89 3.86 1.59
CA MET A 28 -0.18 3.20 2.36
C MET A 28 -0.72 4.06 3.51
N ILE A 29 0.13 4.87 4.14
CA ILE A 29 -0.30 5.90 5.11
C ILE A 29 -1.12 6.98 4.41
N MET A 30 -0.68 7.46 3.23
CA MET A 30 -1.42 8.44 2.47
C MET A 30 -2.82 7.95 2.09
N TYR A 31 -2.95 6.67 1.73
CA TYR A 31 -4.24 6.02 1.48
C TYR A 31 -5.14 6.02 2.72
N HIS A 32 -4.56 5.66 3.87
CA HIS A 32 -5.29 5.65 5.14
C HIS A 32 -5.81 7.04 5.51
N ILE A 33 -5.01 8.08 5.28
CA ILE A 33 -5.40 9.48 5.53
C ILE A 33 -6.52 9.92 4.58
N ALA A 34 -6.42 9.58 3.29
CA ALA A 34 -7.42 9.98 2.30
C ALA A 34 -8.79 9.32 2.54
N THR A 35 -8.79 8.02 2.84
CA THR A 35 -10.03 7.22 2.90
C THR A 35 -10.56 7.03 4.32
N GLY A 36 -9.74 7.28 5.34
CA GLY A 36 -10.01 6.91 6.73
C GLY A 36 -10.07 5.39 6.97
N ARG A 37 -9.73 4.56 5.97
CA ARG A 37 -9.87 3.10 6.00
C ARG A 37 -8.50 2.44 5.99
N GLN A 38 -8.41 1.25 6.59
CA GLN A 38 -7.18 0.47 6.51
C GLN A 38 -6.95 -0.03 5.07
N PRO A 39 -5.72 0.06 4.53
CA PRO A 39 -5.42 -0.54 3.24
C PRO A 39 -5.73 -2.05 3.27
N PHE A 40 -6.42 -2.55 2.25
CA PHE A 40 -6.88 -3.95 2.17
C PHE A 40 -7.78 -4.42 3.32
N ALA A 41 -8.58 -3.53 3.94
CA ALA A 41 -9.51 -3.87 5.02
C ALA A 41 -10.47 -5.03 4.70
N ASN A 42 -10.76 -5.27 3.41
CA ASN A 42 -11.67 -6.32 2.95
C ASN A 42 -10.99 -7.69 2.73
N CYS A 43 -9.67 -7.79 2.95
CA CYS A 43 -8.91 -9.02 2.74
C CYS A 43 -8.43 -9.60 4.08
N ALA A 44 -8.40 -10.93 4.16
CA ALA A 44 -7.69 -11.58 5.25
C ALA A 44 -6.19 -11.21 5.18
N HIS A 45 -5.59 -10.83 6.31
CA HIS A 45 -4.17 -10.52 6.40
C HIS A 45 -3.33 -11.80 6.45
N ASP A 46 -3.40 -12.58 5.38
CA ASP A 46 -2.76 -13.88 5.25
C ASP A 46 -1.67 -13.87 4.16
N SER A 47 -1.06 -15.03 3.94
CA SER A 47 -0.03 -15.24 2.92
C SER A 47 -0.53 -14.95 1.50
N ILE A 48 -1.85 -15.05 1.26
CA ILE A 48 -2.45 -14.78 -0.05
C ILE A 48 -2.45 -13.26 -0.31
N LEU A 49 -2.80 -12.45 0.69
CA LEU A 49 -2.68 -10.99 0.57
C LEU A 49 -1.22 -10.57 0.33
N ALA A 50 -0.26 -11.15 1.05
CA ALA A 50 1.16 -10.88 0.83
C ALA A 50 1.60 -11.20 -0.60
N LEU A 51 1.14 -12.34 -1.15
CA LEU A 51 1.41 -12.73 -2.53
C LEU A 51 0.76 -11.75 -3.53
N ASN A 52 -0.47 -11.33 -3.26
CA ASN A 52 -1.20 -10.37 -4.09
C ASN A 52 -0.52 -9.00 -4.14
N ILE A 53 -0.04 -8.49 -2.99
CA ILE A 53 0.75 -7.26 -2.91
C ILE A 53 2.04 -7.40 -3.74
N CYS A 54 2.72 -8.54 -3.62
CA CYS A 54 3.90 -8.87 -4.40
C CYS A 54 3.62 -8.96 -5.92
N ASN A 55 2.40 -9.35 -6.29
CA ASN A 55 1.94 -9.43 -7.69
C ASN A 55 1.43 -8.09 -8.24
N GLY A 56 1.46 -7.01 -7.44
CA GLY A 56 1.11 -5.67 -7.93
C GLY A 56 -0.30 -5.21 -7.61
N ILE A 57 -1.09 -5.96 -6.83
CA ILE A 57 -2.40 -5.47 -6.38
C ILE A 57 -2.22 -4.23 -5.49
N ARG A 58 -3.11 -3.25 -5.66
CA ARG A 58 -3.14 -1.98 -4.91
C ARG A 58 -4.56 -1.73 -4.38
N PRO A 59 -4.72 -1.01 -3.26
CA PRO A 59 -6.04 -0.72 -2.72
C PRO A 59 -6.80 0.25 -3.64
N GLU A 60 -8.11 0.03 -3.79
CA GLU A 60 -8.96 0.90 -4.60
C GLU A 60 -9.23 2.23 -3.88
N ILE A 61 -9.10 3.33 -4.62
CA ILE A 61 -9.41 4.69 -4.16
C ILE A 61 -10.36 5.36 -5.16
N ASN A 62 -11.40 6.02 -4.66
CA ASN A 62 -12.29 6.84 -5.46
C ASN A 62 -11.67 8.25 -5.63
N GLU A 63 -11.75 8.83 -6.83
CA GLU A 63 -11.25 10.18 -7.13
C GLU A 63 -11.92 11.29 -6.31
N GLN A 64 -13.06 11.00 -5.67
CA GLN A 64 -13.75 11.93 -4.77
C GLN A 64 -13.18 11.94 -3.33
N GLU A 65 -12.36 10.95 -2.94
CA GLU A 65 -11.84 10.83 -1.56
C GLU A 65 -10.73 11.85 -1.27
N ALA A 66 -9.95 12.25 -2.28
CA ALA A 66 -8.87 13.22 -2.13
C ALA A 66 -8.63 14.01 -3.43
N PRO A 67 -8.01 15.20 -3.37
CA PRO A 67 -7.63 15.94 -4.57
C PRO A 67 -6.77 15.09 -5.51
N LYS A 68 -6.96 15.24 -6.83
CA LYS A 68 -6.26 14.44 -7.85
C LYS A 68 -4.74 14.39 -7.67
N PHE A 69 -4.12 15.54 -7.39
CA PHE A 69 -2.67 15.63 -7.11
C PHE A 69 -2.24 14.69 -5.98
N TYR A 70 -3.04 14.56 -4.92
CA TYR A 70 -2.74 13.69 -3.79
C TYR A 70 -2.82 12.21 -4.19
N ILE A 71 -3.83 11.85 -4.98
CA ILE A 71 -4.01 10.49 -5.49
C ILE A 71 -2.85 10.12 -6.43
N ASP A 72 -2.44 11.04 -7.30
CA ASP A 72 -1.33 10.83 -8.22
C ASP A 72 0.00 10.66 -7.46
N LEU A 73 0.25 11.52 -6.45
CA LEU A 73 1.44 11.40 -5.60
C LEU A 73 1.46 10.07 -4.83
N MET A 74 0.34 9.70 -4.23
CA MET A 74 0.17 8.45 -3.51
C MET A 74 0.40 7.24 -4.44
N LYS A 75 -0.11 7.29 -5.68
CA LYS A 75 0.12 6.24 -6.68
C LYS A 75 1.60 6.09 -7.02
N ASN A 76 2.31 7.21 -7.18
CA ASN A 76 3.75 7.20 -7.43
C ASN A 76 4.57 6.62 -6.26
N CYS A 77 4.04 6.61 -5.03
CA CYS A 77 4.74 6.03 -3.88
C CYS A 77 4.75 4.49 -3.85
N TRP A 78 3.86 3.83 -4.60
CA TRP A 78 3.75 2.37 -4.59
C TRP A 78 3.75 1.75 -5.99
N ASP A 79 3.99 2.56 -7.03
CA ASP A 79 4.28 2.07 -8.39
C ASP A 79 5.78 1.69 -8.44
N PRO A 80 6.14 0.50 -8.97
CA PRO A 80 7.53 0.05 -9.08
C PRO A 80 8.44 0.92 -9.97
#